data_AF-A0A009I9V0-F1
#
_entry.id   AF-A0A009I9V0-F1
#
_cell.length_a   1.000
_cell.length_b   1.000
_cell.length_c   1.000
_cell.angle_alpha   90.00
_cell.angle_beta   90.00
_cell.angle_gamma   90.00
#
_symmetry.space_group_name_H-M   'P 1'
#
loop_
_entity.id
_entity.type
_entity.pdbx_description
1 polymer ?
#
loop_
_entity_poly.entity_id
_entity_poly.type
_entity_poly.pdbx_seq_one_letter_code
_entity_poly.pdbx_strand_id
1 'polypeptide(L)'
;MQTGEVIGLIVMLEEQGQRSRSHAMPLDIIQAQAKAIGLPVFMASSSWNDYEVKFIELLNQAKQQGAEVLVTGDLDLPEHGCWHDRVTQQVGLQLGMPLWLRPHREVVEEFIQLGFQSVVVTVNLKLGMKIEDLGKTLTLEYIQELENRGIDLCGEGGEFHTTVIDGPIFNKAIPVRKLNIVYHEEYAFLPLELDQI
;
A
#
# COMPACT_ATOMS: atom_id res chain seq x y z
N MET A 1 0.63 -9.32 -22.68
CA MET A 1 0.78 -8.45 -21.50
C MET A 1 0.53 -7.03 -21.97
N GLN A 2 -0.34 -6.30 -21.28
CA GLN A 2 -0.42 -4.84 -21.46
C GLN A 2 0.79 -4.24 -20.73
N THR A 3 1.48 -3.31 -21.37
CA THR A 3 2.66 -2.63 -20.83
C THR A 3 2.38 -1.14 -20.79
N GLY A 4 2.80 -0.47 -19.72
CA GLY A 4 2.64 0.98 -19.57
C GLY A 4 3.89 1.60 -18.97
N GLU A 5 4.04 2.90 -19.16
CA GLU A 5 5.05 3.72 -18.48
C GLU A 5 4.41 4.33 -17.24
N VAL A 6 5.02 4.12 -16.07
CA VAL A 6 4.54 4.71 -14.83
C VAL A 6 5.02 6.16 -14.77
N ILE A 7 4.10 7.11 -14.79
CA ILE A 7 4.44 8.54 -14.75
C ILE A 7 4.48 9.11 -13.32
N GLY A 8 3.91 8.41 -12.34
CA GLY A 8 3.87 8.85 -10.95
C GLY A 8 3.01 7.99 -10.05
N LEU A 9 3.09 8.28 -8.75
CA LEU A 9 2.37 7.60 -7.67
C LEU A 9 1.27 8.53 -7.14
N ILE A 10 0.13 7.99 -6.71
CA ILE A 10 -0.96 8.76 -6.07
C ILE A 10 -1.09 8.32 -4.62
N VAL A 11 -1.11 9.29 -3.70
CA VAL A 11 -1.25 9.01 -2.26
C VAL A 11 -2.22 9.98 -1.61
N MET A 12 -3.20 9.43 -0.90
CA MET A 12 -4.12 10.20 -0.07
C MET A 12 -3.63 10.25 1.37
N LEU A 13 -3.49 11.47 1.90
CA LEU A 13 -3.03 11.72 3.26
C LEU A 13 -4.22 12.02 4.19
N GLU A 14 -4.03 11.81 5.49
CA GLU A 14 -4.95 12.34 6.50
C GLU A 14 -4.94 13.88 6.53
N GLU A 15 -5.87 14.48 7.28
CA GLU A 15 -6.17 15.92 7.21
C GLU A 15 -4.95 16.80 7.49
N GLN A 16 -4.04 16.37 8.35
CA GLN A 16 -2.83 17.11 8.71
C GLN A 16 -1.67 16.90 7.72
N GLY A 17 -1.83 16.02 6.71
CA GLY A 17 -0.77 15.69 5.75
C GLY A 17 0.41 14.91 6.36
N GLN A 18 0.25 14.43 7.59
CA GLN A 18 1.08 13.55 8.40
C GLN A 18 1.45 12.23 7.76
N ARG A 19 0.40 11.55 7.34
CA ARG A 19 0.41 10.11 7.14
C ARG A 19 -0.55 9.73 6.02
N SER A 20 -0.35 8.57 5.40
CA SER A 20 -1.35 8.00 4.52
C SER A 20 -2.64 7.76 5.29
N ARG A 21 -3.78 8.06 4.65
CA ARG A 21 -5.08 8.01 5.30
C ARG A 21 -5.50 6.59 5.70
N SER A 22 -5.31 5.62 4.83
CA SER A 22 -5.79 4.25 5.05
C SER A 22 -4.88 3.41 5.95
N HIS A 23 -3.57 3.68 5.95
CA HIS A 23 -2.58 2.80 6.57
C HIS A 23 -1.66 3.51 7.57
N ALA A 24 -1.88 4.80 7.81
CA ALA A 24 -1.11 5.63 8.74
C ALA A 24 0.42 5.63 8.48
N MET A 25 0.85 5.41 7.24
CA MET A 25 2.27 5.43 6.86
C MET A 25 2.80 6.87 6.89
N PRO A 26 3.91 7.15 7.59
CA PRO A 26 4.50 8.48 7.65
C PRO A 26 4.85 9.10 6.29
N LEU A 27 4.64 10.42 6.15
CA LEU A 27 4.91 11.17 4.91
C LEU A 27 6.36 11.05 4.44
N ASP A 28 7.32 11.09 5.35
CA ASP A 28 8.74 10.98 5.05
C ASP A 28 9.11 9.61 4.46
N ILE A 29 8.51 8.52 4.95
CA ILE A 29 8.64 7.17 4.39
C ILE A 29 8.04 7.11 2.97
N ILE A 30 6.86 7.68 2.75
CA ILE A 30 6.23 7.71 1.42
C ILE A 30 7.12 8.47 0.42
N GLN A 31 7.65 9.62 0.84
CA GLN A 31 8.59 10.40 0.02
C GLN A 31 9.89 9.64 -0.24
N ALA A 32 10.40 8.89 0.74
CA ALA A 32 11.57 8.04 0.58
C ALA A 32 11.31 6.89 -0.42
N GLN A 33 10.13 6.25 -0.39
CA GLN A 33 9.72 5.26 -1.39
C GLN A 33 9.68 5.86 -2.79
N ALA A 34 8.99 6.98 -2.97
CA ALA A 34 8.90 7.65 -4.26
C ALA A 34 10.30 8.01 -4.81
N LYS A 35 11.18 8.54 -3.95
CA LYS A 35 12.57 8.87 -4.32
C LYS A 35 13.43 7.65 -4.64
N ALA A 36 13.27 6.55 -3.91
CA ALA A 36 13.98 5.30 -4.16
C ALA A 36 13.51 4.64 -5.47
N ILE A 37 12.23 4.75 -5.82
CA ILE A 37 11.71 4.24 -7.09
C ILE A 37 12.03 5.19 -8.25
N GLY A 38 12.23 6.48 -7.97
CA GLY A 38 12.52 7.50 -8.98
C GLY A 38 11.27 8.07 -9.66
N LEU A 39 10.12 8.04 -8.97
CA LEU A 39 8.85 8.54 -9.47
C LEU A 39 8.37 9.77 -8.69
N PRO A 40 7.66 10.72 -9.34
CA PRO A 40 6.97 11.76 -8.62
C PRO A 40 5.77 11.19 -7.84
N VAL A 41 5.35 11.90 -6.80
CA VAL A 41 4.19 11.54 -5.99
C VAL A 41 3.18 12.69 -6.00
N PHE A 42 1.95 12.37 -6.36
CA PHE A 42 0.79 13.25 -6.30
C PHE A 42 0.08 13.01 -4.97
N MET A 43 -0.03 14.06 -4.16
CA MET A 43 -0.57 13.95 -2.80
C MET A 43 -1.68 14.96 -2.56
N ALA A 44 -2.72 14.54 -1.86
CA ALA A 44 -3.74 15.41 -1.30
C ALA A 44 -4.07 14.97 0.13
N SER A 45 -4.16 15.95 1.03
CA SER A 45 -4.77 15.76 2.35
C SER A 45 -6.28 15.84 2.23
N SER A 46 -6.98 14.92 2.88
CA SER A 46 -8.44 14.87 2.86
C SER A 46 -8.97 14.34 4.19
N SER A 47 -10.21 14.67 4.51
CA SER A 47 -11.08 13.90 5.40
C SER A 47 -11.81 12.78 4.63
N TRP A 48 -12.67 12.00 5.30
CA TRP A 48 -13.50 11.02 4.61
C TRP A 48 -14.66 11.68 3.86
N ASN A 49 -15.07 12.88 4.28
CA ASN A 49 -16.19 13.59 3.66
C ASN A 49 -15.85 14.18 2.29
N ASP A 50 -14.58 14.48 2.03
CA ASP A 50 -14.09 15.09 0.79
C ASP A 50 -13.11 14.20 0.01
N TYR A 51 -12.91 12.94 0.47
CA TYR A 51 -11.94 12.01 -0.10
C TYR A 51 -12.10 11.83 -1.61
N GLU A 52 -13.32 11.55 -2.07
CA GLU A 52 -13.60 11.32 -3.50
C GLU A 52 -13.31 12.57 -4.33
N VAL A 53 -13.70 13.75 -3.84
CA VAL A 53 -13.45 15.03 -4.51
C VAL A 53 -11.95 15.26 -4.66
N LYS A 54 -11.19 15.09 -3.57
CA LYS A 54 -9.73 15.25 -3.58
C LYS A 54 -9.01 14.21 -4.42
N PHE A 55 -9.49 12.97 -4.42
CA PHE A 55 -8.95 11.93 -5.28
C PHE A 55 -9.17 12.26 -6.77
N ILE A 56 -10.37 12.70 -7.14
CA ILE A 56 -10.67 13.15 -8.51
C ILE A 56 -9.82 14.35 -8.92
N GLU A 57 -9.54 15.30 -8.01
CA GLU A 57 -8.62 16.40 -8.27
C GLU A 57 -7.21 15.88 -8.63
N LEU A 58 -6.68 14.90 -7.90
CA LEU A 58 -5.38 14.28 -8.20
C LEU A 58 -5.38 13.52 -9.54
N LEU A 59 -6.44 12.77 -9.83
CA LEU A 59 -6.57 12.07 -11.11
C LEU A 59 -6.60 13.06 -12.29
N ASN A 60 -7.27 14.20 -12.15
CA ASN A 60 -7.26 15.25 -13.18
C ASN A 60 -5.86 15.86 -13.35
N GLN A 61 -5.11 16.07 -12.27
CA GLN A 61 -3.72 16.54 -12.34
C GLN A 61 -2.82 15.52 -13.07
N ALA A 62 -2.91 14.24 -12.71
CA ALA A 62 -2.16 13.18 -13.39
C ALA A 62 -2.53 13.08 -14.87
N LYS A 63 -3.83 13.20 -15.22
CA LYS A 63 -4.31 13.22 -16.60
C LYS A 63 -3.74 14.40 -17.39
N GLN A 64 -3.63 15.59 -16.80
CA GLN A 64 -2.99 16.75 -17.43
C GLN A 64 -1.49 16.52 -17.70
N GLN A 65 -0.85 15.63 -16.93
CA GLN A 65 0.53 15.19 -17.16
C GLN A 65 0.64 13.99 -18.10
N GLY A 66 -0.45 13.56 -18.74
CA GLY A 66 -0.47 12.50 -19.73
C GLY A 66 -0.87 11.12 -19.19
N ALA A 67 -1.40 11.01 -17.96
CA ALA A 67 -1.93 9.74 -17.50
C ALA A 67 -3.13 9.30 -18.35
N GLU A 68 -3.11 8.04 -18.77
CA GLU A 68 -4.22 7.40 -19.50
C GLU A 68 -4.96 6.36 -18.63
N VAL A 69 -4.26 5.79 -17.66
CA VAL A 69 -4.72 4.65 -16.84
C VAL A 69 -4.39 4.91 -15.37
N LEU A 70 -5.36 4.69 -14.47
CA LEU A 70 -5.11 4.50 -13.04
C LEU A 70 -4.85 3.02 -12.80
N VAL A 71 -3.74 2.68 -12.14
CA VAL A 71 -3.43 1.31 -11.71
C VAL A 71 -3.61 1.20 -10.20
N THR A 72 -4.38 0.21 -9.75
CA THR A 72 -4.57 -0.09 -8.32
C THR A 72 -4.17 -1.52 -7.99
N GLY A 73 -3.90 -1.78 -6.71
CA GLY A 73 -3.39 -3.06 -6.21
C GLY A 73 -4.44 -3.97 -5.60
N ASP A 74 -5.73 -3.66 -5.74
CA ASP A 74 -6.81 -4.39 -5.08
C ASP A 74 -6.93 -5.83 -5.63
N LEU A 75 -7.11 -6.80 -4.71
CA LEU A 75 -7.38 -8.20 -5.07
C LEU A 75 -8.88 -8.49 -5.08
N ASP A 76 -9.58 -8.01 -4.05
CA ASP A 76 -10.99 -8.34 -3.79
C ASP A 76 -11.91 -7.14 -4.01
N LEU A 77 -12.23 -6.85 -5.28
CA LEU A 77 -13.23 -5.86 -5.65
C LEU A 77 -14.44 -6.48 -6.36
N PRO A 78 -15.64 -5.89 -6.23
CA PRO A 78 -16.79 -6.32 -7.01
C PRO A 78 -16.55 -6.07 -8.50
N GLU A 79 -16.97 -7.03 -9.34
CA GLU A 79 -16.87 -6.97 -10.81
C GLU A 79 -17.59 -5.75 -11.41
N HIS A 80 -18.63 -5.25 -10.74
CA HIS A 80 -19.41 -4.12 -11.21
C HIS A 80 -19.58 -3.07 -10.13
N GLY A 81 -19.56 -1.80 -10.55
CA GLY A 81 -19.85 -0.66 -9.68
C GLY A 81 -18.78 -0.40 -8.63
N CYS A 82 -17.56 -0.93 -8.80
CA CYS A 82 -16.46 -0.62 -7.91
C CYS A 82 -16.17 0.89 -7.94
N TRP A 83 -15.74 1.43 -6.80
CA TRP A 83 -15.53 2.87 -6.64
C TRP A 83 -14.49 3.41 -7.61
N HIS A 84 -13.38 2.67 -7.80
CA HIS A 84 -12.30 3.02 -8.73
C HIS A 84 -12.80 3.23 -10.17
N ASP A 85 -13.65 2.34 -10.69
CA ASP A 85 -14.18 2.43 -12.05
C ASP A 85 -15.01 3.71 -12.23
N ARG A 86 -15.88 4.03 -11.26
CA ARG A 86 -16.70 5.25 -11.30
C ARG A 86 -15.85 6.51 -11.33
N VAL A 87 -14.85 6.62 -10.45
CA VAL A 87 -14.00 7.82 -10.39
C VAL A 87 -13.11 7.96 -11.62
N THR A 88 -12.59 6.86 -12.17
CA THR A 88 -11.81 6.90 -13.42
C THR A 88 -12.67 7.30 -14.62
N GLN A 89 -13.91 6.80 -14.71
CA GLN A 89 -14.84 7.17 -15.78
C GLN A 89 -15.20 8.67 -15.73
N GLN A 90 -15.41 9.22 -14.52
CA GLN A 90 -15.70 10.64 -14.34
C GLN A 90 -14.55 11.54 -14.85
N VAL A 91 -13.30 11.11 -14.68
CA VAL A 91 -12.11 11.83 -15.15
C VAL A 91 -11.81 11.52 -16.62
N GLY A 92 -12.33 10.41 -17.14
CA GLY A 92 -12.00 9.87 -18.45
C GLY A 92 -10.61 9.24 -18.50
N LEU A 93 -10.26 8.47 -17.47
CA LEU A 93 -9.11 7.56 -17.40
C LEU A 93 -9.60 6.11 -17.53
N GLN A 94 -8.73 5.22 -17.97
CA GLN A 94 -8.95 3.78 -17.85
C GLN A 94 -8.56 3.30 -16.44
N LEU A 95 -9.02 2.11 -16.06
CA LEU A 95 -8.66 1.45 -14.81
C LEU A 95 -7.93 0.13 -15.10
N GLY A 96 -6.78 -0.08 -14.47
CA GLY A 96 -6.03 -1.33 -14.49
C GLY A 96 -5.91 -1.94 -13.09
N MET A 97 -6.39 -3.17 -12.91
CA MET A 97 -6.31 -3.90 -11.64
C MET A 97 -5.59 -5.24 -11.86
N PRO A 98 -4.26 -5.26 -12.01
CA PRO A 98 -3.51 -6.45 -12.42
C PRO A 98 -3.53 -7.60 -11.40
N LEU A 99 -3.88 -7.32 -10.14
CA LEU A 99 -3.97 -8.31 -9.06
C LEU A 99 -5.39 -8.81 -8.82
N TRP A 100 -6.39 -8.22 -9.46
CA TRP A 100 -7.79 -8.50 -9.21
C TRP A 100 -8.14 -9.96 -9.50
N LEU A 101 -8.83 -10.62 -8.55
CA LEU A 101 -9.21 -12.04 -8.58
C LEU A 101 -8.05 -13.03 -8.70
N ARG A 102 -6.80 -12.58 -8.55
CA ARG A 102 -5.65 -13.50 -8.47
C ARG A 102 -5.65 -14.19 -7.10
N PRO A 103 -5.25 -15.48 -7.03
CA PRO A 103 -5.12 -16.16 -5.75
C PRO A 103 -4.12 -15.44 -4.84
N HIS A 104 -4.53 -15.12 -3.61
CA HIS A 104 -3.71 -14.31 -2.67
C HIS A 104 -2.35 -14.94 -2.42
N ARG A 105 -2.31 -16.27 -2.30
CA ARG A 105 -1.07 -17.03 -2.17
C ARG A 105 -0.11 -16.81 -3.34
N GLU A 106 -0.60 -16.87 -4.58
CA GLU A 106 0.25 -16.64 -5.76
C GLU A 106 0.80 -15.21 -5.80
N VAL A 107 -0.02 -14.23 -5.42
CA VAL A 107 0.39 -12.81 -5.40
C VAL A 107 1.51 -12.58 -4.39
N VAL A 108 1.37 -13.07 -3.14
CA VAL A 108 2.40 -12.86 -2.13
C VAL A 108 3.66 -13.69 -2.41
N GLU A 109 3.53 -14.90 -2.95
CA GLU A 109 4.69 -15.71 -3.36
C GLU A 109 5.47 -15.02 -4.50
N GLU A 110 4.78 -14.48 -5.51
CA GLU A 110 5.40 -13.70 -6.58
C GLU A 110 6.12 -12.46 -6.03
N PHE A 111 5.47 -11.70 -5.13
CA PHE A 111 6.07 -10.53 -4.48
C PHE A 111 7.40 -10.87 -3.79
N ILE A 112 7.43 -11.97 -3.04
CA ILE A 112 8.63 -12.46 -2.35
C ILE A 112 9.69 -12.92 -3.36
N GLN A 113 9.30 -13.69 -4.38
CA GLN A 113 10.22 -14.23 -5.40
C GLN A 113 10.85 -13.15 -6.27
N LEU A 114 10.14 -12.05 -6.53
CA LEU A 114 10.66 -10.87 -7.22
C LEU A 114 11.69 -10.10 -6.37
N GLY A 115 11.83 -10.43 -5.08
CA GLY A 115 12.83 -9.84 -4.19
C GLY A 115 12.36 -8.56 -3.50
N PHE A 116 11.06 -8.27 -3.47
CA PHE A 116 10.55 -7.19 -2.64
C PHE A 116 10.70 -7.53 -1.15
N GLN A 117 11.04 -6.53 -0.34
CA GLN A 117 11.14 -6.65 1.10
C GLN A 117 10.15 -5.70 1.75
N SER A 118 9.23 -6.28 2.52
CA SER A 118 8.26 -5.53 3.32
C SER A 118 8.37 -5.91 4.79
N VAL A 119 7.97 -4.99 5.67
CA VAL A 119 7.95 -5.19 7.12
C VAL A 119 6.52 -5.10 7.60
N VAL A 120 6.06 -6.05 8.41
CA VAL A 120 4.75 -5.98 9.07
C VAL A 120 4.77 -4.85 10.10
N VAL A 121 3.92 -3.84 9.90
CA VAL A 121 3.88 -2.62 10.72
C VAL A 121 2.58 -2.46 11.50
N THR A 122 1.54 -3.19 11.12
CA THR A 122 0.24 -3.17 11.81
C THR A 122 -0.27 -4.59 11.88
N VAL A 123 -0.86 -4.96 13.02
CA VAL A 123 -1.52 -6.25 13.22
C VAL A 123 -2.83 -6.08 13.97
N ASN A 124 -3.85 -6.84 13.59
CA ASN A 124 -5.14 -6.93 14.27
C ASN A 124 -5.19 -8.17 15.17
N LEU A 125 -5.14 -7.94 16.48
CA LEU A 125 -5.08 -9.00 17.48
C LEU A 125 -6.38 -9.81 17.60
N LYS A 126 -7.51 -9.28 17.12
CA LYS A 126 -8.79 -10.02 17.07
C LYS A 126 -8.85 -11.02 15.91
N LEU A 127 -8.00 -10.86 14.90
CA LEU A 127 -7.99 -11.70 13.69
C LEU A 127 -6.86 -12.74 13.71
N GLY A 128 -6.39 -13.13 14.89
CA GLY A 128 -5.39 -14.20 15.06
C GLY A 128 -3.93 -13.78 14.84
N MET A 129 -3.69 -12.52 14.46
CA MET A 129 -2.35 -11.95 14.48
C MET A 129 -1.83 -11.78 15.90
N LYS A 130 -0.50 -11.75 16.04
CA LYS A 130 0.19 -11.65 17.32
C LYS A 130 1.18 -10.49 17.33
N ILE A 131 1.60 -10.06 18.51
CA ILE A 131 2.58 -8.96 18.64
C ILE A 131 3.93 -9.34 18.02
N GLU A 132 4.30 -10.62 18.09
CA GLU A 132 5.55 -11.13 17.54
C GLU A 132 5.57 -11.14 16.00
N ASP A 133 4.42 -10.89 15.36
CA ASP A 133 4.34 -10.68 13.92
C ASP A 133 4.86 -9.30 13.50
N LEU A 134 4.76 -8.29 14.38
CA LEU A 134 5.26 -6.95 14.10
C LEU A 134 6.77 -6.96 13.88
N GLY A 135 7.19 -6.32 12.78
CA GLY A 135 8.58 -6.19 12.42
C GLY A 135 9.16 -7.40 11.68
N LYS A 136 8.37 -8.46 11.44
CA LYS A 136 8.75 -9.56 10.54
C LYS A 136 8.72 -9.10 9.08
N THR A 137 9.53 -9.77 8.25
CA THR A 137 9.50 -9.64 6.80
C THR A 137 8.68 -10.75 6.18
N LEU A 138 7.94 -10.45 5.11
CA LEU A 138 7.25 -11.48 4.34
C LEU A 138 8.27 -12.42 3.69
N THR A 139 8.21 -13.68 4.09
CA THR A 139 9.06 -14.78 3.60
C THR A 139 8.16 -15.98 3.33
N LEU A 140 8.61 -16.94 2.52
CA LEU A 140 7.82 -18.14 2.21
C LEU A 140 7.48 -18.93 3.49
N GLU A 141 8.42 -18.99 4.43
CA GLU A 141 8.21 -19.60 5.73
C GLU A 141 7.14 -18.86 6.54
N TYR A 142 7.22 -17.52 6.56
CA TYR A 142 6.30 -16.72 7.35
C TYR A 142 4.87 -16.71 6.77
N ILE A 143 4.70 -16.65 5.45
CA ILE A 143 3.36 -16.78 4.86
C ILE A 143 2.75 -18.16 5.11
N GLN A 144 3.57 -19.22 5.20
CA GLN A 144 3.09 -20.55 5.59
C GLN A 144 2.62 -20.57 7.06
N GLU A 145 3.29 -19.84 7.96
CA GLU A 145 2.82 -19.64 9.34
C GLU A 145 1.48 -18.89 9.42
N LEU A 146 1.27 -17.90 8.55
CA LEU A 146 -0.01 -17.18 8.46
C LEU A 146 -1.13 -18.10 7.95
N GLU A 147 -0.87 -18.86 6.87
CA GLU A 147 -1.84 -19.80 6.31
C GLU A 147 -2.27 -20.85 7.33
N ASN A 148 -1.31 -21.42 8.07
CA ASN A 148 -1.59 -22.40 9.12
C ASN A 148 -2.44 -21.84 10.27
N ARG A 149 -2.47 -20.51 10.44
CA ARG A 149 -3.32 -19.81 11.39
C ARG A 149 -4.66 -19.38 10.80
N GLY A 150 -4.92 -19.65 9.52
CA GLY A 150 -6.12 -19.22 8.81
C GLY A 150 -6.17 -17.72 8.56
N ILE A 151 -5.01 -17.06 8.49
CA ILE A 151 -4.88 -15.62 8.24
C ILE A 151 -4.73 -15.40 6.74
N ASP A 152 -5.43 -14.40 6.19
CA ASP A 152 -5.27 -14.02 4.79
C ASP A 152 -3.82 -13.60 4.50
N LEU A 153 -3.25 -14.09 3.40
CA LEU A 153 -1.82 -13.91 3.12
C LEU A 153 -1.48 -12.53 2.55
N CYS A 154 -2.49 -11.81 2.04
CA CYS A 154 -2.37 -10.44 1.58
C CYS A 154 -2.86 -9.43 2.64
N GLY A 155 -3.56 -9.90 3.68
CA GLY A 155 -4.12 -9.06 4.73
C GLY A 155 -5.37 -8.28 4.29
N GLU A 156 -6.08 -8.74 3.24
CA GLU A 156 -7.25 -8.05 2.67
C GLU A 156 -8.40 -7.91 3.68
N GLY A 157 -8.47 -8.79 4.68
CA GLY A 157 -9.43 -8.73 5.78
C GLY A 157 -9.09 -7.71 6.87
N GLY A 158 -7.97 -6.99 6.74
CA GLY A 158 -7.47 -6.05 7.75
C GLY A 158 -6.67 -6.73 8.87
N GLU A 159 -6.19 -7.95 8.65
CA GLU A 159 -5.38 -8.69 9.61
C GLU A 159 -4.06 -7.98 9.88
N PHE A 160 -3.39 -7.50 8.83
CA PHE A 160 -2.12 -6.79 8.97
C PHE A 160 -1.86 -5.82 7.82
N HIS A 161 -0.92 -4.91 8.04
CA HIS A 161 -0.36 -4.07 6.98
C HIS A 161 1.15 -4.15 6.98
N THR A 162 1.73 -3.99 5.80
CA THR A 162 3.18 -3.95 5.62
C THR A 162 3.65 -2.63 5.04
N THR A 163 4.93 -2.31 5.24
CA THR A 163 5.63 -1.22 4.55
C THR A 163 6.74 -1.82 3.72
N VAL A 164 6.73 -1.58 2.41
CA VAL A 164 7.82 -2.00 1.50
C VAL A 164 9.02 -1.07 1.71
N ILE A 165 10.19 -1.64 2.01
CA ILE A 165 11.41 -0.89 2.31
C ILE A 165 12.54 -1.12 1.31
N ASP A 166 12.45 -2.18 0.50
CA ASP A 166 13.42 -2.49 -0.55
C ASP A 166 12.78 -3.38 -1.63
N GLY A 167 13.41 -3.48 -2.80
CA GLY A 167 12.94 -4.35 -3.88
C GLY A 167 13.54 -4.02 -5.24
N PRO A 168 13.17 -4.80 -6.28
CA PRO A 168 13.80 -4.73 -7.60
C PRO A 168 13.65 -3.37 -8.31
N ILE A 169 12.61 -2.59 -7.98
CA ILE A 169 12.36 -1.27 -8.57
C ILE A 169 12.94 -0.12 -7.73
N PHE A 170 13.55 -0.41 -6.59
CA PHE A 170 14.18 0.58 -5.72
C PHE A 170 15.65 0.74 -6.13
N ASN A 171 16.10 1.98 -6.34
CA ASN A 171 17.51 2.29 -6.58
C ASN A 171 18.39 2.11 -5.33
N LYS A 172 17.76 2.06 -4.14
CA LYS A 172 18.37 1.73 -2.85
C LYS A 172 17.29 1.36 -1.84
N ALA A 173 17.66 0.53 -0.87
CA ALA A 173 16.83 0.28 0.31
C ALA A 173 16.58 1.57 1.09
N ILE A 174 15.40 1.67 1.71
CA ILE A 174 15.03 2.74 2.62
C ILE A 174 15.51 2.35 4.03
N PRO A 175 16.48 3.09 4.61
CA PRO A 175 16.93 2.81 5.95
C PRO A 175 15.85 3.27 6.93
N VAL A 176 15.33 2.33 7.72
CA VAL A 176 14.28 2.58 8.72
C VAL A 176 14.68 2.01 10.06
N ARG A 177 14.31 2.72 11.13
CA ARG A 177 14.39 2.21 12.50
C ARG A 177 12.99 2.00 13.08
N LYS A 178 12.88 0.96 13.90
CA LYS A 178 11.64 0.56 14.58
C LYS A 178 11.47 1.40 15.85
N LEU A 179 10.29 1.95 16.07
CA LEU A 179 9.94 2.66 17.30
C LEU A 179 9.23 1.74 18.29
N ASN A 180 8.78 2.30 19.41
CA ASN A 180 7.99 1.57 20.39
C ASN A 180 6.63 1.17 19.81
N ILE A 181 6.20 -0.05 20.14
CA ILE A 181 4.88 -0.55 19.77
C ILE A 181 3.81 0.32 20.43
N VAL A 182 2.81 0.70 19.65
CA VAL A 182 1.65 1.48 20.08
C VAL A 182 0.40 0.63 19.90
N TYR A 183 -0.57 0.79 20.79
CA TYR A 183 -1.83 0.06 20.76
C TYR A 183 -2.99 1.02 20.54
N HIS A 184 -3.95 0.62 19.72
CA HIS A 184 -5.23 1.30 19.55
C HIS A 184 -6.32 0.28 19.28
N GLU A 185 -7.28 0.16 20.20
CA GLU A 185 -8.36 -0.83 20.13
C GLU A 185 -7.81 -2.26 19.93
N GLU A 186 -8.22 -2.98 18.89
CA GLU A 186 -7.70 -4.31 18.54
C GLU A 186 -6.36 -4.31 17.80
N TYR A 187 -5.83 -3.14 17.45
CA TYR A 187 -4.63 -3.04 16.63
C TYR A 187 -3.39 -2.76 17.47
N ALA A 188 -2.28 -3.37 17.07
CA ALA A 188 -0.95 -2.99 17.49
C ALA A 188 -0.14 -2.51 16.27
N PHE A 189 0.62 -1.45 16.49
CA PHE A 189 1.38 -0.76 15.45
C PHE A 189 2.85 -0.75 15.84
N LEU A 190 3.72 -0.98 14.87
CA LEU A 190 5.15 -0.78 14.94
C LEU A 190 5.50 0.40 14.02
N PRO A 191 5.51 1.64 14.54
CA PRO A 191 5.88 2.78 13.75
C PRO A 191 7.32 2.65 13.26
N LEU A 192 7.53 3.00 12.00
CA LEU A 192 8.85 3.13 11.39
C LEU A 192 9.19 4.61 11.26
N GLU A 193 10.48 4.92 11.37
CA GLU A 193 11.03 6.24 11.11
C GLU A 193 12.26 6.09 10.23
N LEU A 194 12.53 7.06 9.36
CA LEU A 194 13.75 7.05 8.57
C LEU A 194 14.98 7.07 9.50
N ASP A 195 15.93 6.18 9.21
CA ASP A 195 17.21 6.20 9.90
C ASP A 195 18.05 7.33 9.30
N GLN A 196 18.35 8.34 10.12
CA GLN A 196 19.21 9.44 9.71
C GLN A 196 20.66 8.95 9.79
N ILE A 197 21.20 8.51 8.66
CA ILE A 197 22.65 8.25 8.51
C ILE A 197 23.39 9.58 8.42
#